data_AF-A0A2D9TZC9-F1
#
_entry.id   AF-A0A2D9TZC9-F1
#
_cell.length_a   1.000
_cell.length_b   1.000
_cell.length_c   1.000
_cell.angle_alpha   90.00
_cell.angle_beta   90.00
_cell.angle_gamma   90.00
#
_symmetry.space_group_name_H-M   'P 1'
#
loop_
_entity.id
_entity.type
_entity.pdbx_description
1 polymer ?
#
loop_
_entity_poly.entity_id
_entity_poly.type
_entity_poly.pdbx_seq_one_letter_code
_entity_poly.pdbx_strand_id
1 'polypeptide(L)'
;MARAIFTLIFLFSFSNLVFAECNSNLYGKWLVTGKSYENSKDIKPLSFKMSWNYKKDGTVDIGMGDMIAATEKFECSGSKVTILKEYPSVMTIVKLTKNKFEYQEEGDFYIYYMTK
;
A
#
# COMPACT_ATOMS: atom_id res chain seq x y z
N MET A 1 55.22 26.25 20.85
CA MET A 1 54.14 25.51 21.52
C MET A 1 53.06 25.22 20.48
N ALA A 2 53.02 24.01 19.93
CA ALA A 2 52.07 23.63 18.89
C ALA A 2 50.84 22.98 19.54
N ARG A 3 49.66 23.57 19.36
CA ARG A 3 48.38 22.99 19.77
C ARG A 3 47.80 22.21 18.60
N ALA A 4 47.77 20.89 18.72
CA ALA A 4 47.04 20.01 17.80
C ALA A 4 45.54 20.09 18.15
N ILE A 5 44.72 20.53 17.20
CA ILE A 5 43.26 20.49 17.29
C ILE A 5 42.85 19.12 16.76
N PHE A 6 42.41 18.23 17.67
CA PHE A 6 41.76 16.98 17.31
C PHE A 6 40.32 17.29 16.88
N THR A 7 40.08 17.35 15.57
CA THR A 7 38.72 17.45 15.03
C THR A 7 38.09 16.06 15.07
N LEU A 8 37.15 15.85 15.99
CA LEU A 8 36.34 14.65 16.08
C LEU A 8 35.35 14.63 14.90
N ILE A 9 35.58 13.74 13.92
CA ILE A 9 34.64 13.53 12.82
C ILE A 9 33.53 12.60 13.32
N PHE A 10 32.36 13.16 13.63
CA PHE A 10 31.14 12.39 13.86
C PHE A 10 30.66 11.81 12.53
N LEU A 11 30.97 10.54 12.29
CA LEU A 11 30.35 9.73 11.25
C LEU A 11 28.90 9.46 11.64
N PHE A 12 27.99 10.36 11.24
CA PHE A 12 26.57 10.05 11.20
C PHE A 12 26.36 8.95 10.17
N SER A 13 26.27 7.70 10.66
CA SER A 13 25.79 6.58 9.87
C SER A 13 24.32 6.80 9.61
N PHE A 14 23.99 7.40 8.46
CA PHE A 14 22.64 7.36 7.92
C PHE A 14 22.31 5.89 7.69
N SER A 15 21.57 5.31 8.62
CA SER A 15 20.96 4.01 8.47
C SER A 15 20.05 4.13 7.25
N ASN A 16 20.45 3.56 6.11
CA ASN A 16 19.58 3.43 4.96
C ASN A 16 18.38 2.59 5.40
N LEU A 17 17.27 3.26 5.71
CA LEU A 17 15.97 2.61 5.78
C LEU A 17 15.70 2.11 4.37
N VAL A 18 16.06 0.85 4.11
CA VAL A 18 15.69 0.15 2.90
C VAL A 18 14.18 -0.01 2.98
N PHE A 19 13.44 0.97 2.46
CA PHE A 19 12.03 0.80 2.18
C PHE A 19 11.94 -0.36 1.18
N ALA A 20 11.26 -1.45 1.57
CA ALA A 20 11.05 -2.55 0.66
C ALA A 20 10.29 -2.01 -0.56
N GLU A 21 10.89 -2.12 -1.74
CA GLU A 21 10.24 -1.71 -2.98
C GLU A 21 8.95 -2.52 -3.13
N CYS A 22 7.84 -1.85 -3.43
CA CYS A 22 6.57 -2.51 -3.64
C CYS A 22 6.66 -3.49 -4.81
N ASN A 23 5.89 -4.58 -4.75
CA ASN A 23 5.74 -5.49 -5.88
C ASN A 23 5.27 -4.68 -7.12
N SER A 24 6.01 -4.79 -8.23
CA SER A 24 5.76 -3.99 -9.43
C SER A 24 4.36 -4.18 -10.04
N ASN A 25 3.71 -5.32 -9.78
CA ASN A 25 2.33 -5.56 -10.19
C ASN A 25 1.32 -4.69 -9.43
N LEU A 26 1.67 -4.10 -8.29
CA LEU A 26 0.77 -3.23 -7.52
C LEU A 26 0.42 -1.96 -8.30
N TYR A 27 1.37 -1.39 -9.04
CA TYR A 27 1.21 -0.09 -9.68
C TYR A 27 0.15 -0.08 -10.78
N GLY A 28 -0.59 1.02 -10.89
CA GLY A 28 -1.70 1.22 -11.83
C GLY A 28 -3.08 1.20 -11.17
N LYS A 29 -4.11 1.33 -11.99
CA LYS A 29 -5.51 1.41 -11.57
C LYS A 29 -6.10 0.03 -11.33
N TRP A 30 -6.66 -0.18 -10.14
CA TRP A 30 -7.38 -1.36 -9.72
C TRP A 30 -8.83 -1.00 -9.45
N LEU A 31 -9.76 -1.79 -9.94
CA LEU A 31 -11.19 -1.68 -9.67
C LEU A 31 -11.57 -2.75 -8.66
N VAL A 32 -12.23 -2.37 -7.57
CA VAL A 32 -12.76 -3.34 -6.61
C VAL A 32 -14.03 -3.96 -7.19
N THR A 33 -14.03 -5.27 -7.35
CA THR A 33 -15.08 -6.05 -8.01
C THR A 33 -16.04 -6.71 -7.02
N GLY A 34 -15.57 -6.98 -5.80
CA GLY A 34 -16.39 -7.61 -4.77
C GLY A 34 -15.61 -7.92 -3.51
N LYS A 35 -16.29 -8.56 -2.57
CA LYS A 35 -15.72 -9.06 -1.33
C LYS A 35 -16.36 -10.38 -0.90
N SER A 36 -15.63 -11.20 -0.18
CA SER A 36 -16.14 -12.42 0.44
C SER A 36 -15.71 -12.48 1.90
N TYR A 37 -16.50 -13.13 2.75
CA TYR A 37 -16.04 -13.45 4.11
C TYR A 37 -14.82 -14.38 4.02
N GLU A 38 -13.92 -14.28 4.99
CA GLU A 38 -12.73 -15.13 5.07
C GLU A 38 -13.15 -16.60 5.04
N ASN A 39 -12.50 -17.39 4.17
CA ASN A 39 -12.83 -18.80 3.89
C ASN A 39 -14.15 -19.09 3.15
N SER A 40 -14.91 -18.06 2.74
CA SER A 40 -16.06 -18.21 1.85
C SER A 40 -15.66 -18.13 0.38
N LYS A 41 -16.29 -18.96 -0.47
CA LYS A 41 -16.20 -18.87 -1.94
C LYS A 41 -17.26 -17.94 -2.55
N ASP A 42 -18.19 -17.44 -1.74
CA ASP A 42 -19.27 -16.56 -2.18
C ASP A 42 -18.77 -15.11 -2.25
N ILE A 43 -18.42 -14.66 -3.47
CA ILE A 43 -17.97 -13.30 -3.73
C ILE A 43 -19.18 -12.43 -4.01
N LYS A 44 -19.44 -11.48 -3.12
CA LYS A 44 -20.53 -10.52 -3.27
C LYS A 44 -20.02 -9.23 -3.93
N PRO A 45 -20.75 -8.68 -4.92
CA PRO A 45 -20.38 -7.40 -5.51
C PRO A 45 -20.46 -6.30 -4.46
N LEU A 46 -19.65 -5.25 -4.62
CA LEU A 46 -19.80 -4.04 -3.82
C LEU A 46 -21.06 -3.27 -4.26
N SER A 47 -21.70 -2.60 -3.30
CA SER A 47 -22.86 -1.74 -3.58
C SER A 47 -22.49 -0.43 -4.28
N PHE A 48 -21.20 -0.10 -4.38
CA PHE A 48 -20.67 1.08 -5.05
C PHE A 48 -19.34 0.77 -5.74
N LYS A 49 -19.01 1.55 -6.78
CA LYS A 49 -17.75 1.41 -7.53
C LYS A 49 -16.61 2.04 -6.74
N MET A 50 -15.56 1.26 -6.47
CA MET A 50 -14.34 1.72 -5.82
C MET A 50 -13.14 1.43 -6.71
N SER A 51 -12.15 2.32 -6.72
CA SER A 51 -10.92 2.09 -7.47
C SER A 51 -9.70 2.67 -6.80
N TRP A 52 -8.55 1.99 -6.86
CA TRP A 52 -7.29 2.49 -6.32
C TRP A 52 -6.24 2.59 -7.42
N ASN A 53 -5.56 3.73 -7.54
CA ASN A 53 -4.51 3.93 -8.53
C ASN A 53 -3.16 4.15 -7.84
N TYR A 54 -2.38 3.08 -7.68
CA TYR A 54 -1.06 3.14 -7.06
C TYR A 54 -0.03 3.67 -8.05
N LYS A 55 0.65 4.76 -7.68
CA LYS A 55 1.68 5.42 -8.48
C LYS A 55 3.07 5.09 -7.96
N LYS A 56 4.05 5.14 -8.86
CA LYS A 56 5.47 4.87 -8.54
C LYS A 56 6.11 5.94 -7.66
N ASP A 57 5.46 7.08 -7.49
CA ASP A 57 5.89 8.18 -6.62
C ASP A 57 5.47 8.00 -5.14
N GLY A 58 4.94 6.82 -4.79
CA GLY A 58 4.48 6.48 -3.45
C GLY A 58 3.11 7.08 -3.09
N THR A 59 2.32 7.53 -4.08
CA THR A 59 0.93 7.98 -3.86
C THR A 59 -0.11 7.01 -4.39
N VAL A 60 -1.28 6.98 -3.76
CA VAL A 60 -2.44 6.21 -4.23
C VAL A 60 -3.64 7.13 -4.36
N ASP A 61 -4.29 7.14 -5.52
CA ASP A 61 -5.59 7.81 -5.67
C ASP A 61 -6.70 6.81 -5.35
N ILE A 62 -7.56 7.16 -4.40
CA ILE A 62 -8.73 6.38 -3.99
C ILE A 62 -9.94 7.02 -4.65
N GLY A 63 -10.59 6.30 -5.55
CA GLY A 63 -11.76 6.74 -6.30
C GLY A 63 -13.04 6.06 -5.80
N MET A 64 -14.14 6.84 -5.82
CA MET A 64 -15.50 6.39 -5.55
C MET A 64 -16.39 6.83 -6.71
N GLY A 65 -16.92 5.89 -7.48
CA GLY A 65 -17.57 6.19 -8.75
C GLY A 65 -16.58 6.75 -9.78
N ASP A 66 -16.95 7.86 -10.41
CA ASP A 66 -16.12 8.55 -11.42
C ASP A 66 -15.24 9.67 -10.82
N MET A 67 -15.25 9.83 -9.49
CA MET A 67 -14.52 10.88 -8.77
C MET A 67 -13.33 10.32 -8.00
N ILE A 68 -12.26 11.12 -7.89
CA ILE A 68 -11.17 10.88 -6.93
C ILE A 68 -11.67 11.39 -5.58
N ALA A 69 -11.78 10.49 -4.61
CA ALA A 69 -12.20 10.80 -3.25
C ALA A 69 -11.04 11.24 -2.36
N ALA A 70 -9.86 10.65 -2.54
CA ALA A 70 -8.66 10.99 -1.79
C ALA A 70 -7.38 10.66 -2.59
N THR A 71 -6.28 11.33 -2.24
CA THR A 71 -4.93 10.97 -2.69
C THR A 71 -4.04 10.89 -1.47
N GLU A 72 -3.53 9.69 -1.19
CA GLU A 72 -2.79 9.39 0.04
C GLU A 72 -1.38 8.90 -0.28
N LYS A 73 -0.50 8.93 0.73
CA LYS A 73 0.79 8.23 0.65
C LYS A 73 0.61 6.76 1.00
N PHE A 74 1.45 5.89 0.46
CA PHE A 74 1.47 4.48 0.84
C PHE A 74 2.88 3.93 0.92
N GLU A 75 3.03 2.89 1.73
CA GLU A 75 4.28 2.16 1.93
C GLU A 75 4.05 0.66 1.80
N CYS A 76 5.09 -0.08 1.41
CA CYS A 76 5.08 -1.53 1.35
C CYS A 76 6.06 -2.14 2.34
N SER A 77 5.66 -3.22 3.00
CA SER A 77 6.51 -4.01 3.88
C SER A 77 6.17 -5.48 3.71
N GLY A 78 7.01 -6.19 2.94
CA GLY A 78 6.76 -7.59 2.59
C GLY A 78 5.44 -7.77 1.84
N SER A 79 4.50 -8.51 2.42
CA SER A 79 3.15 -8.72 1.88
C SER A 79 2.14 -7.66 2.30
N LYS A 80 2.55 -6.60 3.01
CA LYS A 80 1.65 -5.55 3.47
C LYS A 80 1.78 -4.28 2.65
N VAL A 81 0.66 -3.62 2.41
CA VAL A 81 0.56 -2.26 1.87
C VAL A 81 -0.17 -1.41 2.90
N THR A 82 0.45 -0.33 3.34
CA THR A 82 -0.14 0.60 4.32
C THR A 82 -0.46 1.92 3.62
N ILE A 83 -1.72 2.33 3.63
CA ILE A 83 -2.13 3.66 3.19
C ILE A 83 -2.04 4.60 4.40
N LEU A 84 -1.21 5.64 4.28
CA LEU A 84 -0.89 6.61 5.31
C LEU A 84 -1.91 7.75 5.30
N LYS A 85 -3.01 7.55 6.04
CA LYS A 85 -4.05 8.55 6.32
C LYS A 85 -4.22 8.69 7.84
N GLU A 86 -5.10 9.59 8.31
CA GLU A 86 -5.33 9.82 9.76
C GLU A 86 -5.52 8.52 10.55
N TYR A 87 -6.28 7.57 9.98
CA TYR A 87 -6.41 6.20 10.46
C TYR A 87 -5.83 5.25 9.41
N PRO A 88 -4.57 4.80 9.55
CA PRO A 88 -3.91 4.02 8.50
C PRO A 88 -4.68 2.75 8.13
N SER A 89 -4.82 2.50 6.84
CA SER A 89 -5.36 1.23 6.34
C SER A 89 -4.20 0.29 6.05
N VAL A 90 -4.08 -0.78 6.84
CA VAL A 90 -3.06 -1.81 6.64
C VAL A 90 -3.67 -2.98 5.90
N MET A 91 -3.16 -3.28 4.71
CA MET A 91 -3.72 -4.28 3.80
C MET A 91 -2.72 -5.41 3.62
N THR A 92 -3.09 -6.61 4.02
CA THR A 92 -2.33 -7.82 3.77
C THR A 92 -2.68 -8.35 2.39
N ILE A 93 -1.70 -8.42 1.50
CA ILE A 93 -1.82 -9.00 0.17
C ILE A 93 -2.01 -10.51 0.33
N VAL A 94 -3.18 -11.01 -0.06
CA VAL A 94 -3.47 -12.45 -0.18
C VAL A 94 -2.94 -12.96 -1.52
N LYS A 95 -3.14 -12.18 -2.59
CA LYS A 95 -2.68 -12.51 -3.93
C LYS A 95 -2.43 -11.25 -4.75
N LEU A 96 -1.31 -11.22 -5.46
CA LEU A 96 -1.02 -10.13 -6.40
C LEU A 96 -0.39 -10.70 -7.68
N THR A 97 -1.05 -10.42 -8.80
CA THR A 97 -0.59 -10.75 -10.16
C THR A 97 -0.79 -9.54 -11.07
N LYS A 98 -0.45 -9.64 -12.36
CA LYS A 98 -0.67 -8.56 -13.32
C LYS A 98 -2.11 -8.04 -13.40
N ASN A 99 -3.11 -8.90 -13.18
CA ASN A 99 -4.54 -8.60 -13.43
C ASN A 99 -5.45 -8.90 -12.22
N LYS A 100 -4.90 -9.43 -11.12
CA LYS A 100 -5.66 -9.76 -9.91
C LYS A 100 -4.92 -9.26 -8.69
N PHE A 101 -5.65 -8.56 -7.82
CA PHE A 101 -5.19 -8.14 -6.52
C PHE A 101 -6.26 -8.48 -5.49
N GLU A 102 -5.88 -9.32 -4.53
CA GLU A 102 -6.73 -9.77 -3.42
C GLU A 102 -6.04 -9.34 -2.12
N TYR A 103 -6.77 -8.65 -1.25
CA TYR A 103 -6.23 -8.20 0.02
C TYR A 103 -7.26 -8.35 1.14
N GLN A 104 -6.75 -8.44 2.37
CA GLN A 104 -7.53 -8.33 3.60
C GLN A 104 -7.03 -7.11 4.35
N GLU A 105 -7.95 -6.24 4.78
CA GLU A 105 -7.61 -5.11 5.66
C GLU A 105 -7.51 -5.60 7.10
N GLU A 106 -6.51 -5.12 7.85
CA GLU A 106 -6.34 -5.50 9.26
C GLU A 106 -7.57 -5.08 10.08
N GLY A 107 -8.08 -6.01 10.88
CA GLY A 107 -9.32 -5.82 11.64
C GLY A 107 -10.60 -6.12 10.85
N ASP A 108 -10.49 -6.47 9.56
CA ASP A 108 -11.62 -6.91 8.74
C ASP A 108 -11.62 -8.44 8.52
N PHE A 109 -12.82 -9.01 8.42
CA PHE A 109 -13.05 -10.43 8.11
C PHE A 109 -13.35 -10.67 6.64
N TYR A 110 -13.23 -9.65 5.79
CA TYR A 110 -13.47 -9.75 4.35
C TYR A 110 -12.15 -9.77 3.56
N ILE A 111 -12.13 -10.61 2.52
CA ILE A 111 -11.17 -10.50 1.41
C ILE A 111 -11.81 -9.65 0.33
N TYR A 112 -11.10 -8.63 -0.13
CA TYR A 112 -11.48 -7.76 -1.23
C TYR A 112 -10.81 -8.22 -2.51
N TYR A 113 -11.57 -8.19 -3.61
CA TYR A 113 -11.11 -8.66 -4.92
C TYR A 113 -11.06 -7.50 -5.91
N MET A 114 -9.90 -7.29 -6.52
CA MET A 114 -9.68 -6.22 -7.48
C MET A 114 -9.13 -6.73 -8.81
N THR A 115 -9.50 -6.03 -9.89
CA THR A 115 -9.02 -6.29 -11.24
C THR A 115 -8.48 -5.02 -11.88
N LYS A 116 -7.53 -5.18 -12.80
CA LYS A 116 -7.04 -4.12 -13.69
C LYS A 116 -7.81 -4.11 -14.99
#